data_AF-A0A7W5NIU3-F1
#
_entry.id   AF-A0A7W5NIU3-F1
#
_cell.length_a   1.000
_cell.length_b   1.000
_cell.length_c   1.000
_cell.angle_alpha   90.00
_cell.angle_beta   90.00
_cell.angle_gamma   90.00
#
_symmetry.space_group_name_H-M   'P 1'
#
loop_
_entity.id
_entity.type
_entity.pdbx_description
1 polymer ?
#
loop_
_entity_poly.entity_id
_entity_poly.type
_entity_poly.pdbx_seq_one_letter_code
_entity_poly.pdbx_strand_id
1 'polypeptide(L)'
;MTAVAGWRRSASLTLLAAATSLACSACSSLYSEGAITGAGIGGAAIASKVTSNAAVATGIGLGAVAAAKAGVQYSERVVHRNTQDSIAKAAGPLDVGGVAPWSIVHSFPIEEAAHGRVTVSRAISTGALDCKEIVFSVDHDATRDKAAASAFYVASVCRDGENWKWASAEPATDRWGALQ
;
A
#
# COMPACT_ATOMS: atom_id res chain seq x y z
N MET A 1 -42.42 28.73 32.95
CA MET A 1 -41.93 28.19 31.66
C MET A 1 -40.55 28.78 31.33
N THR A 2 -39.46 28.33 31.97
CA THR A 2 -38.10 28.85 31.69
C THR A 2 -36.98 27.80 31.73
N ALA A 3 -37.26 26.55 32.11
CA ALA A 3 -36.24 25.51 32.31
C ALA A 3 -35.76 24.81 31.01
N VAL A 4 -36.50 24.91 29.90
CA VAL A 4 -36.20 24.15 28.67
C VAL A 4 -35.08 24.80 27.82
N ALA A 5 -34.82 26.09 28.00
CA ALA A 5 -33.86 26.84 27.18
C ALA A 5 -32.38 26.61 27.59
N GLY A 6 -32.11 26.36 28.87
CA GLY A 6 -30.75 26.15 29.40
C GLY A 6 -30.15 24.82 28.97
N TRP A 7 -30.94 23.74 29.01
CA TRP A 7 -30.50 22.39 28.67
C TRP A 7 -30.09 22.28 27.18
N ARG A 8 -30.83 22.93 26.28
CA ARG A 8 -30.51 22.94 24.85
C ARG A 8 -29.17 23.62 24.55
N ARG A 9 -28.83 24.69 25.28
CA ARG A 9 -27.56 25.43 25.09
C ARG A 9 -26.37 24.64 25.62
N SER A 10 -26.50 24.00 26.78
CA SER A 10 -25.45 23.16 27.36
C SER A 10 -25.16 21.91 26.51
N ALA A 11 -26.18 21.29 25.92
CA ALA A 11 -26.02 20.15 25.02
C ALA A 11 -25.34 20.52 23.69
N SER A 12 -25.59 21.72 23.16
CA SER A 12 -24.90 22.21 21.95
C SER A 12 -23.42 22.52 22.20
N LEU A 13 -23.09 23.08 23.37
CA LEU A 13 -21.71 23.39 23.75
C LEU A 13 -20.86 22.13 23.99
N THR A 14 -21.43 21.07 24.56
CA THR A 14 -20.72 19.80 24.75
C THR A 14 -20.50 19.04 23.43
N LEU A 15 -21.45 19.11 22.49
CA LEU A 15 -21.29 18.53 21.15
C LEU A 15 -20.22 19.23 20.32
N LEU A 16 -20.14 20.57 20.39
CA LEU A 16 -19.08 21.32 19.71
C LEU A 16 -17.69 21.10 20.32
N ALA A 17 -17.61 20.96 21.65
CA ALA A 17 -16.36 20.65 22.34
C ALA A 17 -15.86 19.22 22.01
N ALA A 18 -16.77 18.25 21.92
CA ALA A 18 -16.43 16.89 21.48
C ALA A 18 -15.94 16.89 20.02
N ALA A 19 -16.65 17.57 19.10
CA ALA A 19 -16.25 17.63 17.69
C ALA A 19 -14.89 18.30 17.46
N THR A 20 -14.53 19.31 18.27
CA THR A 20 -13.22 19.98 18.18
C THR A 20 -12.09 19.14 18.77
N SER A 21 -12.33 18.36 19.84
CA SER A 21 -11.34 17.44 20.39
C SER A 21 -10.94 16.30 19.43
N LEU A 22 -11.89 15.77 18.63
CA LEU A 22 -11.59 14.76 17.60
C LEU A 22 -10.75 15.32 16.44
N ALA A 23 -10.88 16.62 16.13
CA ALA A 23 -10.14 17.26 15.05
C ALA A 23 -8.66 17.47 15.40
N CYS A 24 -8.31 17.61 16.68
CA CYS A 24 -6.93 17.86 17.11
C CYS A 24 -6.03 16.60 17.13
N SER A 25 -6.60 15.39 17.21
CA SER A 25 -5.83 14.14 17.18
C SER A 25 -5.41 13.66 15.77
N ALA A 26 -5.90 14.31 14.71
CA ALA A 26 -5.72 13.85 13.32
C ALA A 26 -4.43 14.38 12.62
N CYS A 27 -3.57 15.13 13.32
CA CYS A 27 -2.40 15.77 12.68
C CYS A 27 -1.18 14.87 12.46
N SER A 28 -1.20 13.59 12.86
CA SER A 28 -0.02 12.71 12.76
C SER A 28 -0.04 11.66 11.65
N SER A 29 -1.06 11.63 10.77
CA SER A 29 -1.16 10.59 9.72
C SER A 29 -1.73 11.08 8.37
N LEU A 30 -1.26 12.25 7.92
CA LEU A 30 -1.82 12.97 6.76
C LEU A 30 -1.70 12.26 5.40
N TYR A 31 -0.88 11.20 5.25
CA TYR A 31 -0.63 10.61 3.93
C TYR A 31 -1.54 9.40 3.58
N SER A 32 -1.86 8.55 4.56
CA SER A 32 -2.79 7.42 4.38
C SER A 32 -4.22 7.77 4.80
N GLU A 33 -4.40 8.73 5.71
CA GLU A 33 -5.73 9.13 6.17
C GLU A 33 -6.42 10.14 5.24
N GLY A 34 -5.69 10.91 4.43
CA GLY A 34 -6.29 11.92 3.55
C GLY A 34 -7.33 11.35 2.58
N ALA A 35 -7.10 10.14 2.05
CA ALA A 35 -8.06 9.43 1.19
C ALA A 35 -9.30 8.95 1.97
N ILE A 36 -9.11 8.48 3.21
CA ILE A 36 -10.18 7.95 4.08
C ILE A 36 -11.04 9.11 4.62
N THR A 37 -10.41 10.19 5.08
CA THR A 37 -11.07 11.39 5.59
C THR A 37 -11.77 12.16 4.46
N GLY A 38 -11.15 12.27 3.28
CA GLY A 38 -11.77 12.88 2.10
C GLY A 38 -13.00 12.12 1.60
N ALA A 39 -12.94 10.79 1.54
CA ALA A 39 -14.06 9.95 1.17
C ALA A 39 -15.19 9.96 2.23
N GLY A 40 -14.86 9.99 3.53
CA GLY A 40 -15.83 10.07 4.61
C GLY A 40 -16.59 11.40 4.64
N ILE A 41 -15.88 12.53 4.54
CA ILE A 41 -16.48 13.87 4.56
C ILE A 41 -17.22 14.16 3.24
N GLY A 42 -16.66 13.77 2.09
CA GLY A 42 -17.32 13.89 0.78
C GLY A 42 -18.55 12.98 0.64
N GLY A 43 -18.47 11.73 1.10
CA GLY A 43 -19.56 10.78 1.08
C GLY A 43 -20.77 11.22 1.93
N ALA A 44 -20.53 11.77 3.12
CA ALA A 44 -21.59 12.32 3.97
C ALA A 44 -22.26 13.57 3.35
N ALA A 45 -21.47 14.43 2.68
CA ALA A 45 -21.98 15.62 2.01
C ALA A 45 -22.84 15.29 0.77
N ILE A 46 -22.52 14.22 0.03
CA ILE A 46 -23.33 13.77 -1.11
C ILE A 46 -24.54 12.97 -0.62
N ALA A 47 -24.39 12.12 0.41
CA ALA A 47 -25.48 11.32 0.96
C ALA A 47 -26.62 12.17 1.54
N SER A 48 -26.30 13.29 2.21
CA SER A 48 -27.31 14.23 2.74
C SER A 48 -28.14 14.95 1.66
N LYS A 49 -27.70 14.95 0.39
CA LYS A 49 -28.50 15.43 -0.74
C LYS A 49 -29.44 14.38 -1.32
N VAL A 50 -29.19 13.09 -1.06
CA VAL A 50 -29.91 11.96 -1.68
C VAL A 50 -30.82 11.25 -0.68
N THR A 51 -30.52 11.32 0.62
CA THR A 51 -31.35 10.71 1.67
C THR A 51 -31.29 11.50 2.98
N SER A 52 -32.44 11.65 3.63
CA SER A 52 -32.58 12.22 4.98
C SER A 52 -32.57 11.16 6.08
N ASN A 53 -32.43 9.88 5.72
CA ASN A 53 -32.34 8.78 6.68
C ASN A 53 -30.89 8.63 7.16
N ALA A 54 -30.66 8.87 8.45
CA ALA A 54 -29.34 8.81 9.07
C ALA A 54 -28.67 7.43 8.93
N ALA A 55 -29.44 6.34 8.97
CA ALA A 55 -28.91 4.99 8.79
C ALA A 55 -28.44 4.76 7.34
N VAL A 56 -29.19 5.25 6.36
CA VAL A 56 -28.81 5.17 4.94
C VAL A 56 -27.58 6.03 4.65
N ALA A 57 -27.54 7.27 5.16
CA ALA A 57 -26.38 8.15 5.00
C ALA A 57 -25.11 7.57 5.64
N THR A 58 -25.24 6.96 6.82
CA THR A 58 -24.13 6.25 7.49
C THR A 58 -23.69 5.03 6.68
N GLY A 59 -24.63 4.26 6.12
CA GLY A 59 -24.33 3.12 5.26
C GLY A 59 -23.55 3.51 4.00
N ILE A 60 -23.95 4.60 3.33
CA ILE A 60 -23.23 5.15 2.17
C ILE A 60 -21.81 5.61 2.57
N GLY A 61 -21.68 6.32 3.69
CA GLY A 61 -20.37 6.79 4.18
C GLY A 61 -19.42 5.64 4.50
N LEU A 62 -19.89 4.61 5.22
CA LEU A 62 -19.11 3.41 5.50
C LEU A 62 -18.77 2.64 4.23
N GLY A 63 -19.70 2.56 3.26
CA GLY A 63 -19.47 1.94 1.96
C GLY A 63 -18.38 2.66 1.14
N ALA A 64 -18.40 4.00 1.11
CA ALA A 64 -17.39 4.79 0.42
C ALA A 64 -15.99 4.63 1.04
N VAL A 65 -15.90 4.63 2.37
CA VAL A 65 -14.64 4.36 3.09
C VAL A 65 -14.13 2.94 2.83
N ALA A 66 -15.02 1.95 2.82
CA ALA A 66 -14.65 0.56 2.51
C ALA A 66 -14.14 0.42 1.06
N ALA A 67 -14.80 1.08 0.11
CA ALA A 67 -14.36 1.10 -1.29
C ALA A 67 -12.99 1.79 -1.45
N ALA A 68 -12.75 2.89 -0.75
CA ALA A 68 -11.45 3.56 -0.74
C ALA A 68 -10.35 2.64 -0.19
N LYS A 69 -10.60 1.95 0.93
CA LYS A 69 -9.67 0.96 1.49
C LYS A 69 -9.40 -0.20 0.53
N ALA A 70 -10.44 -0.75 -0.08
CA ALA A 70 -10.31 -1.81 -1.08
C ALA A 70 -9.50 -1.34 -2.30
N GLY A 71 -9.70 -0.09 -2.73
CA GLY A 71 -8.95 0.53 -3.82
C GLY A 71 -7.46 0.70 -3.49
N VAL A 72 -7.13 1.15 -2.28
CA VAL A 72 -5.74 1.26 -1.80
C VAL A 72 -5.08 -0.12 -1.75
N GLN A 73 -5.73 -1.09 -1.09
CA GLN A 73 -5.20 -2.45 -0.99
C GLN A 73 -5.05 -3.13 -2.35
N TYR A 74 -5.96 -2.86 -3.30
CA TYR A 74 -5.83 -3.34 -4.67
C TYR A 74 -4.62 -2.71 -5.38
N SER A 75 -4.38 -1.42 -5.16
CA SER A 75 -3.26 -0.69 -5.75
C SER A 75 -1.92 -1.21 -5.24
N GLU A 76 -1.79 -1.40 -3.92
CA GLU A 76 -0.61 -2.01 -3.29
C GLU A 76 -0.30 -3.40 -3.89
N ARG A 77 -1.33 -4.25 -4.03
CA ARG A 77 -1.16 -5.58 -4.67
C ARG A 77 -0.68 -5.50 -6.12
N VAL A 78 -1.19 -4.54 -6.90
CA VAL A 78 -0.80 -4.36 -8.30
C VAL A 78 0.65 -3.87 -8.40
N VAL A 79 1.06 -2.95 -7.53
CA VAL A 79 2.43 -2.42 -7.51
C VAL A 79 3.44 -3.50 -7.12
N HIS A 80 3.16 -4.29 -6.08
CA HIS A 80 4.02 -5.41 -5.70
C HIS A 80 4.15 -6.43 -6.83
N ARG A 81 3.05 -6.75 -7.52
CA ARG A 81 3.06 -7.68 -8.65
C ARG A 81 3.91 -7.17 -9.82
N ASN A 82 3.83 -5.88 -10.14
CA ASN A 82 4.63 -5.29 -11.20
C ASN A 82 6.13 -5.36 -10.88
N THR A 83 6.51 -5.08 -9.62
CA THR A 83 7.89 -5.19 -9.10
C THR A 83 8.46 -6.58 -9.26
N GLN A 84 7.71 -7.56 -8.77
CA GLN A 84 8.08 -8.96 -8.88
C GLN A 84 8.22 -9.40 -10.35
N ASP A 85 7.30 -8.98 -11.23
CA ASP A 85 7.37 -9.30 -12.67
C ASP A 85 8.57 -8.65 -13.38
N SER A 86 8.92 -7.39 -13.05
CA SER A 86 10.09 -6.71 -13.63
C SER A 86 11.40 -7.39 -13.23
N ILE A 87 11.55 -7.73 -11.94
CA ILE A 87 12.73 -8.44 -11.43
C ILE A 87 12.82 -9.83 -12.06
N ALA A 88 11.72 -10.58 -12.13
CA ALA A 88 11.70 -11.91 -12.74
C ALA A 88 12.08 -11.88 -14.22
N LYS A 89 11.59 -10.89 -14.97
CA LYS A 89 11.95 -10.68 -16.37
C LYS A 89 13.43 -10.34 -16.56
N ALA A 90 14.00 -9.52 -15.68
CA ALA A 90 15.43 -9.18 -15.72
C ALA A 90 16.33 -10.36 -15.34
N ALA A 91 15.95 -11.15 -14.34
CA ALA A 91 16.75 -12.27 -13.84
C ALA A 91 16.66 -13.53 -14.71
N GLY A 92 15.52 -13.75 -15.36
CA GLY A 92 15.22 -14.98 -16.09
C GLY A 92 16.28 -15.41 -17.12
N PRO A 93 16.71 -14.52 -18.03
CA PRO A 93 17.74 -14.83 -19.03
C PRO A 93 19.16 -14.98 -18.47
N LEU A 94 19.42 -14.60 -17.22
CA LEU A 94 20.77 -14.61 -16.65
C LEU A 94 21.21 -16.02 -16.30
N ASP A 95 22.46 -16.36 -16.62
CA ASP A 95 23.13 -17.53 -16.05
C ASP A 95 23.44 -17.31 -14.56
N VAL A 96 23.79 -18.40 -13.85
CA VAL A 96 24.24 -18.31 -12.45
C VAL A 96 25.46 -17.39 -12.35
N GLY A 97 25.40 -16.42 -11.45
CA GLY A 97 26.40 -15.34 -11.28
C GLY A 97 26.19 -14.13 -12.20
N GLY A 98 25.28 -14.21 -13.18
CA GLY A 98 24.91 -13.07 -14.01
C GLY A 98 24.22 -11.97 -13.19
N VAL A 99 24.37 -10.72 -13.62
CA VAL A 99 23.78 -9.54 -12.96
C VAL A 99 23.08 -8.67 -14.00
N ALA A 100 21.88 -8.18 -13.70
CA ALA A 100 21.17 -7.20 -14.53
C ALA A 100 20.54 -6.09 -13.68
N PRO A 101 20.40 -4.88 -14.23
CA PRO A 101 19.57 -3.85 -13.63
C PRO A 101 18.08 -4.18 -13.81
N TRP A 102 17.26 -3.71 -12.88
CA TRP A 102 15.80 -3.71 -13.01
C TRP A 102 15.25 -2.37 -12.52
N SER A 103 14.09 -1.97 -13.06
CA SER A 103 13.42 -0.74 -12.66
C SER A 103 11.93 -0.78 -13.02
N ILE A 104 11.11 -0.03 -12.28
CA ILE A 104 9.70 0.20 -12.61
C ILE A 104 9.37 1.67 -12.50
N VAL A 105 8.65 2.14 -13.51
CA VAL A 105 8.02 3.45 -13.52
C VAL A 105 6.52 3.23 -13.35
N HIS A 106 5.95 3.76 -12.27
CA HIS A 106 4.51 3.73 -12.04
C HIS A 106 3.83 4.85 -12.84
N SER A 107 2.75 4.54 -13.55
CA SER A 107 1.95 5.52 -14.29
C SER A 107 1.08 6.40 -13.38
N PHE A 108 0.82 5.95 -12.15
CA PHE A 108 0.14 6.73 -11.10
C PHE A 108 1.03 6.82 -9.86
N PRO A 109 1.35 8.02 -9.36
CA PRO A 109 2.27 8.23 -8.25
C PRO A 109 1.57 7.98 -6.91
N ILE A 110 1.20 6.74 -6.64
CA ILE A 110 0.78 6.27 -5.31
C ILE A 110 2.00 5.71 -4.54
N GLU A 111 2.96 5.12 -5.25
CA GLU A 111 4.25 4.66 -4.73
C GLU A 111 5.42 5.19 -5.59
N GLU A 112 6.58 5.38 -4.96
CA GLU A 112 7.80 5.82 -5.64
C GLU A 112 8.28 4.78 -6.67
N ALA A 113 8.93 5.25 -7.74
CA ALA A 113 9.55 4.36 -8.71
C ALA A 113 10.69 3.56 -8.05
N ALA A 114 10.69 2.25 -8.20
CA ALA A 114 11.70 1.37 -7.61
C ALA A 114 12.70 0.90 -8.65
N HIS A 115 13.97 0.77 -8.27
CA HIS A 115 15.04 0.28 -9.13
C HIS A 115 16.11 -0.45 -8.32
N GLY A 116 16.96 -1.21 -9.01
CA GLY A 116 18.12 -1.83 -8.41
C GLY A 116 18.80 -2.84 -9.33
N ARG A 117 19.47 -3.83 -8.74
CA ARG A 117 20.13 -4.92 -9.48
C ARG A 117 19.62 -6.27 -9.01
N VAL A 118 19.63 -7.25 -9.90
CA VAL A 118 19.33 -8.65 -9.59
C VAL A 118 20.43 -9.55 -10.11
N THR A 119 20.77 -10.58 -9.34
CA THR A 119 21.71 -11.63 -9.71
C THR A 119 21.13 -13.00 -9.42
N VAL A 120 21.53 -14.00 -10.21
CA VAL A 120 21.17 -15.40 -9.97
C VAL A 120 22.23 -16.03 -9.07
N SER A 121 21.87 -16.37 -7.82
CA SER A 121 22.79 -17.01 -6.89
C SER A 121 23.00 -18.48 -7.23
N ARG A 122 21.94 -19.20 -7.65
CA ARG A 122 22.00 -20.61 -8.03
C ARG A 122 20.78 -21.05 -8.84
N ALA A 123 20.93 -22.14 -9.59
CA ALA A 123 19.79 -22.88 -10.11
C ALA A 123 19.18 -23.73 -8.97
N ILE A 124 17.85 -23.65 -8.82
CA ILE A 124 17.08 -24.46 -7.87
C ILE A 124 16.67 -25.78 -8.53
N SER A 125 16.22 -25.71 -9.78
CA SER A 125 15.78 -26.85 -10.57
C SER A 125 16.03 -26.58 -12.05
N THR A 126 16.35 -27.64 -12.79
CA THR A 126 16.57 -27.61 -14.24
C THR A 126 15.88 -28.82 -14.88
N GLY A 127 15.18 -28.64 -16.00
CA GLY A 127 14.54 -29.73 -16.75
C GLY A 127 13.02 -29.65 -16.74
N ALA A 128 12.35 -30.37 -15.83
CA ALA A 128 10.88 -30.36 -15.77
C ALA A 128 10.31 -29.00 -15.31
N LEU A 129 11.06 -28.30 -14.44
CA LEU A 129 10.80 -26.94 -14.02
C LEU A 129 12.16 -26.23 -13.97
N ASP A 130 12.30 -25.14 -14.73
CA ASP A 130 13.49 -24.30 -14.68
C ASP A 130 13.26 -23.20 -13.64
N CYS A 131 13.91 -23.33 -12.48
CA CYS A 131 13.79 -22.38 -11.37
C CYS A 131 15.16 -21.93 -10.89
N LYS A 132 15.27 -20.66 -10.50
CA LYS A 132 16.49 -19.99 -10.07
C LYS A 132 16.24 -19.29 -8.74
N GLU A 133 17.25 -19.28 -7.89
CA GLU A 133 17.32 -18.39 -6.73
C GLU A 133 18.01 -17.11 -7.18
N ILE A 134 17.44 -15.99 -6.76
CA ILE A 134 17.93 -14.66 -7.09
C ILE A 134 18.20 -13.88 -5.81
N VAL A 135 19.22 -13.03 -5.87
CA VAL A 135 19.46 -11.98 -4.89
C VAL A 135 19.27 -10.66 -5.61
N PHE A 136 18.46 -9.76 -5.07
CA PHE A 136 18.25 -8.45 -5.68
C PHE A 136 18.39 -7.33 -4.65
N SER A 137 18.78 -6.15 -5.12
CA SER A 137 18.74 -4.92 -4.36
C SER A 137 17.53 -4.07 -4.75
N VAL A 138 17.01 -3.34 -3.78
CA VAL A 138 16.20 -2.13 -3.98
C VAL A 138 17.10 -0.97 -3.58
N ASP A 139 17.41 -0.10 -4.53
CA ASP A 139 18.31 1.03 -4.35
C ASP A 139 17.49 2.27 -3.98
N HIS A 140 17.96 2.98 -2.97
CA HIS A 140 17.41 4.25 -2.49
C HIS A 140 18.40 5.37 -2.77
N ASP A 141 17.96 6.38 -3.51
CA ASP A 141 18.76 7.56 -3.81
C ASP A 141 19.01 8.40 -2.56
N ALA A 142 20.12 9.15 -2.58
CA ALA A 142 20.43 10.09 -1.52
C ALA A 142 19.39 11.21 -1.47
N THR A 143 18.92 11.53 -0.27
CA THR A 143 18.11 12.71 0.02
C THR A 143 18.94 13.71 0.82
N ARG A 144 18.41 14.92 1.07
CA ARG A 144 19.14 15.94 1.86
C ARG A 144 19.57 15.44 3.24
N ASP A 145 18.81 14.51 3.82
CA ASP A 145 18.98 14.05 5.20
C ASP A 145 19.43 12.57 5.29
N LYS A 146 19.54 11.85 4.17
CA LYS A 146 19.93 10.43 4.14
C LYS A 146 20.84 10.12 2.96
N ALA A 147 21.93 9.40 3.22
CA ALA A 147 22.79 8.86 2.18
C ALA A 147 22.08 7.78 1.35
N ALA A 148 22.55 7.56 0.13
CA ALA A 148 22.09 6.47 -0.70
C ALA A 148 22.33 5.11 -0.02
N ALA A 149 21.39 4.19 -0.16
CA ALA A 149 21.44 2.88 0.48
C ALA A 149 20.79 1.82 -0.41
N SER A 150 21.22 0.56 -0.27
CA SER A 150 20.61 -0.58 -0.95
C SER A 150 20.11 -1.59 0.07
N ALA A 151 18.85 -1.99 -0.03
CA ALA A 151 18.29 -3.10 0.72
C ALA A 151 18.36 -4.37 -0.13
N PHE A 152 18.83 -5.49 0.44
CA PHE A 152 19.03 -6.75 -0.29
C PHE A 152 18.02 -7.80 0.14
N TYR A 153 17.51 -8.55 -0.84
CA TYR A 153 16.48 -9.56 -0.65
C TYR A 153 16.80 -10.82 -1.47
N VAL A 154 16.26 -11.96 -1.03
CA VAL A 154 16.39 -13.25 -1.71
C VAL A 154 15.00 -13.71 -2.15
N ALA A 155 14.89 -14.24 -3.36
CA ALA A 155 13.66 -14.80 -3.88
C ALA A 155 13.94 -15.95 -4.85
N SER A 156 12.90 -16.66 -5.25
CA SER A 156 12.92 -17.63 -6.35
C SER A 156 12.10 -17.15 -7.53
N VAL A 157 12.58 -17.47 -8.74
CA VAL A 157 11.88 -17.26 -10.00
C VAL A 157 11.83 -18.57 -10.78
N CYS A 158 10.73 -18.83 -11.46
CA CYS A 158 10.55 -20.04 -12.27
C CYS A 158 10.08 -19.69 -13.68
N ARG A 159 10.46 -20.51 -14.64
CA ARG A 159 10.04 -20.38 -16.03
C ARG A 159 8.62 -20.94 -16.20
N ASP A 160 7.75 -20.11 -16.76
CA ASP A 160 6.39 -20.43 -17.18
C ASP A 160 6.25 -20.15 -18.68
N GLY A 161 6.36 -21.21 -19.48
CA GLY A 161 6.47 -21.13 -20.93
C GLY A 161 7.72 -20.34 -21.37
N GLU A 162 7.51 -19.24 -22.10
CA GLU A 162 8.58 -18.35 -22.55
C GLU A 162 8.93 -17.26 -21.52
N ASN A 163 8.13 -17.12 -20.46
CA ASN A 163 8.27 -16.06 -19.48
C ASN A 163 8.90 -16.57 -18.19
N TRP A 164 9.57 -15.67 -17.47
CA TRP A 164 10.03 -15.91 -16.11
C TRP A 164 9.10 -15.21 -15.12
N LYS A 165 8.69 -15.95 -14.10
CA LYS A 165 7.71 -15.51 -13.12
C LYS A 165 8.27 -15.62 -11.71
N TRP A 166 7.82 -14.68 -10.87
CA TRP A 166 8.08 -14.73 -9.45
C TRP A 166 7.46 -15.98 -8.85
N ALA A 167 8.25 -16.74 -8.09
CA ALA A 167 7.85 -18.02 -7.52
C ALA A 167 8.06 -18.09 -5.99
N SER A 168 8.56 -17.00 -5.38
CA SER A 168 8.70 -16.92 -3.93
C SER A 168 7.35 -16.64 -3.29
N ALA A 169 6.83 -17.59 -2.50
CA ALA A 169 5.66 -17.34 -1.69
C ALA A 169 5.99 -16.27 -0.62
N GLU A 170 5.14 -15.26 -0.49
CA GLU A 170 5.15 -14.42 0.70
C GLU A 170 4.82 -15.30 1.92
N PRO A 171 5.42 -15.05 3.10
CA PRO A 171 5.19 -15.89 4.27
C PRO A 171 3.69 -15.97 4.60
N ALA A 172 3.17 -17.18 4.77
CA ALA A 172 1.76 -17.41 5.13
C ALA A 172 1.44 -17.03 6.60
N THR A 173 2.41 -16.48 7.34
CA THR A 173 2.32 -16.11 8.75
C THR A 173 2.84 -14.69 8.96
N ASP A 174 2.20 -13.92 9.84
CA ASP A 174 2.69 -12.60 10.28
C ASP A 174 4.17 -12.69 10.68
N ARG A 175 4.98 -11.81 10.10
CA ARG A 175 6.41 -11.72 10.39
C ARG A 175 6.58 -11.07 11.77
N TRP A 176 7.23 -11.76 12.71
CA TRP A 176 7.51 -11.24 14.04
C TRP A 176 8.55 -10.10 14.01
N GLY A 177 8.08 -8.87 13.78
CA GLY A 177 8.84 -7.66 13.99
C GLY A 177 10.13 -7.52 13.17
N ALA A 178 10.95 -6.55 13.56
CA ALA A 178 12.12 -6.02 12.86
C ALA A 178 13.34 -6.96 12.74
N LEU A 179 13.13 -8.27 12.82
CA LEU A 179 14.15 -9.24 12.44
C LEU A 179 13.80 -9.81 11.08
N GLN A 180 14.13 -9.00 10.05
CA GLN A 180 14.83 -9.38 8.83
C GLN A 180 14.55 -8.36 7.72
#